data_AF-A0A4Y9VNG8-F1
#
_entry.id   AF-A0A4Y9VNG8-F1
#
_cell.length_a   1.000
_cell.length_b   1.000
_cell.length_c   1.000
_cell.angle_alpha   90.00
_cell.angle_beta   90.00
_cell.angle_gamma   90.00
#
_symmetry.space_group_name_H-M   'P 1'
#
loop_
_entity.id
_entity.type
_entity.pdbx_description
1 polymer ?
#
loop_
_entity_poly.entity_id
_entity_poly.type
_entity_poly.pdbx_seq_one_letter_code
_entity_poly.pdbx_strand_id
1 'polypeptide(L)'
;MNYINNNDLDTEAPSKAWWYYGHMWLVVGGPLTVVVASFITLYFAIKLPDPVVDADYYRKGIEINKTLEGRHDGLVPAIQGRNHAATGIKPSQP
;
A
#
# COMPACT_ATOMS: atom_id res chain seq x y z
N MET A 1 -9.39 -77.85 11.55
CA MET A 1 -8.41 -76.94 12.18
C MET A 1 -7.78 -76.15 11.04
N ASN A 2 -8.28 -74.94 10.77
CA ASN A 2 -7.78 -74.12 9.66
C ASN A 2 -6.51 -73.42 10.12
N TYR A 3 -5.40 -73.64 9.42
CA TYR A 3 -4.14 -72.96 9.69
C TYR A 3 -4.18 -71.61 8.98
N ILE A 4 -4.44 -70.55 9.75
CA ILE A 4 -4.23 -69.17 9.30
C ILE A 4 -2.72 -68.94 9.17
N ASN A 5 -2.27 -68.64 7.95
CA ASN A 5 -0.88 -68.27 7.67
C ASN A 5 -0.69 -66.81 8.12
N ASN A 6 0.35 -66.54 8.90
CA ASN A 6 0.66 -65.17 9.35
C ASN A 6 0.89 -64.19 8.18
N ASN A 7 1.22 -64.71 7.00
CA ASN A 7 1.42 -63.92 5.78
C ASN A 7 0.11 -63.28 5.22
N ASP A 8 -1.07 -63.75 5.65
CA ASP A 8 -2.36 -63.20 5.23
C ASP A 8 -2.78 -61.96 6.06
N LEU A 9 -2.04 -61.64 7.13
CA LEU A 9 -2.32 -60.50 8.01
C LEU A 9 -1.61 -59.20 7.55
N ASP A 10 -0.64 -59.29 6.65
CA ASP A 10 0.29 -58.20 6.33
C ASP A 10 -0.02 -57.48 4.99
N THR A 11 -1.15 -57.79 4.34
CA THR A 11 -1.59 -57.06 3.14
C THR A 11 -2.28 -55.73 3.49
N GLU A 12 -1.61 -54.86 4.26
CA GLU A 12 -1.91 -53.43 4.20
C GLU A 12 -1.28 -52.87 2.94
N ALA A 13 -2.10 -52.45 1.98
CA ALA A 13 -1.61 -51.76 0.79
C ALA A 13 -0.76 -50.56 1.23
N PRO A 14 0.50 -50.42 0.74
CA PRO A 14 1.38 -49.36 1.22
C PRO A 14 0.74 -48.00 0.92
N SER A 15 0.38 -47.27 1.98
CA SER A 15 -0.13 -45.91 1.85
C SER A 15 0.94 -45.04 1.18
N LYS A 16 0.58 -44.37 0.09
CA LYS A 16 1.52 -43.52 -0.65
C LYS A 16 1.89 -42.31 0.21
N ALA A 17 3.10 -41.80 0.05
CA ALA A 17 3.51 -40.59 0.75
C ALA A 17 2.62 -39.39 0.40
N TRP A 18 2.39 -38.49 1.37
CA TRP A 18 1.37 -37.45 1.29
C TRP A 18 1.53 -36.47 0.11
N TRP A 19 2.75 -36.25 -0.37
CA TRP A 19 3.04 -35.36 -1.50
C TRP A 19 2.57 -35.90 -2.85
N TYR A 20 2.22 -37.19 -2.94
CA TYR A 20 1.64 -37.77 -4.15
C TYR A 20 0.18 -37.33 -4.39
N TYR A 21 -0.53 -36.89 -3.36
CA TYR A 21 -1.93 -36.52 -3.48
C TYR A 21 -2.05 -35.06 -3.93
N GLY A 22 -2.63 -34.83 -5.11
CA GLY A 22 -2.79 -33.48 -5.68
C GLY A 22 -3.52 -32.50 -4.77
N HIS A 23 -4.52 -32.96 -4.01
CA HIS A 23 -5.28 -32.15 -3.06
C HIS A 23 -4.41 -31.54 -1.94
N MET A 24 -3.29 -32.19 -1.58
CA MET A 24 -2.38 -31.67 -0.57
C MET A 24 -1.75 -30.34 -1.03
N TRP A 25 -1.44 -30.21 -2.32
CA TRP A 25 -0.92 -28.99 -2.90
C TRP A 25 -1.92 -27.83 -2.86
N LEU A 26 -3.23 -28.08 -2.79
CA LEU A 26 -4.22 -27.01 -2.57
C LEU A 26 -4.12 -26.46 -1.15
N VAL A 27 -3.85 -27.32 -0.17
CA VAL A 27 -3.69 -26.94 1.24
C VAL A 27 -2.39 -26.15 1.45
N VAL A 28 -1.28 -26.58 0.84
CA VAL A 28 0.01 -25.88 0.94
C VAL A 28 0.10 -24.68 0.00
N GLY A 29 -0.58 -24.73 -1.14
CA GLY A 29 -0.52 -23.69 -2.17
C GLY A 29 -1.05 -22.34 -1.68
N GLY A 30 -2.10 -22.34 -0.86
CA GLY A 30 -2.63 -21.10 -0.24
C GLY A 30 -1.58 -20.37 0.60
N PRO A 31 -1.03 -21.02 1.66
CA PRO A 31 0.07 -20.47 2.46
C PRO A 31 1.31 -20.09 1.64
N LEU A 32 1.70 -20.92 0.67
CA LEU A 32 2.85 -20.62 -0.19
C LEU A 32 2.63 -19.34 -1.01
N THR A 33 1.42 -19.14 -1.53
CA THR A 33 1.07 -17.98 -2.35
C THR A 33 1.18 -16.68 -1.55
N VAL A 34 0.69 -16.65 -0.29
CA VAL A 34 0.79 -15.43 0.54
C VAL A 34 2.22 -15.10 0.92
N VAL A 35 3.06 -16.12 1.15
CA VAL A 35 4.49 -15.92 1.41
C VAL A 35 5.16 -15.28 0.19
N VAL A 36 4.93 -15.80 -1.01
CA VAL A 36 5.45 -15.20 -2.26
C VAL A 36 4.95 -13.77 -2.44
N ALA A 37 3.66 -13.51 -2.22
CA ALA A 37 3.08 -12.17 -2.31
C ALA A 37 3.76 -11.18 -1.34
N SER A 38 4.05 -11.60 -0.10
CA SER A 38 4.72 -10.77 0.90
C SER A 38 6.12 -10.32 0.45
N PHE A 39 6.88 -11.22 -0.18
CA PHE A 39 8.19 -10.89 -0.75
C PHE A 39 8.09 -9.95 -1.94
N ILE A 40 7.07 -10.11 -2.79
CA ILE A 40 6.79 -9.20 -3.90
C ILE A 40 6.50 -7.79 -3.37
N THR A 41 5.65 -7.67 -2.35
CA THR A 41 5.38 -6.39 -1.69
C THR A 41 6.63 -5.78 -1.07
N LEU A 42 7.44 -6.58 -0.37
CA LEU A 42 8.70 -6.12 0.21
C LEU A 42 9.66 -5.62 -0.88
N TYR A 43 9.73 -6.32 -2.01
CA TYR A 43 10.55 -5.92 -3.14
C TYR A 43 10.11 -4.56 -3.70
N PHE A 44 8.79 -4.33 -3.84
CA PHE A 44 8.27 -3.03 -4.26
C PHE A 44 8.59 -1.94 -3.23
N ALA A 45 8.41 -2.22 -1.94
CA ALA A 45 8.71 -1.25 -0.88
C ALA A 45 10.17 -0.79 -0.89
N ILE A 46 11.12 -1.67 -1.23
CA ILE A 46 12.54 -1.31 -1.30
C ILE A 46 12.90 -0.59 -2.61
N LYS A 47 12.35 -1.03 -3.74
CA LYS A 47 12.76 -0.51 -5.06
C LYS A 47 11.95 0.67 -5.57
N LEU A 48 10.70 0.80 -5.16
CA LEU A 48 9.79 1.86 -5.57
C LEU A 48 9.50 2.72 -4.34
N PRO A 49 10.42 3.62 -3.95
CA PRO A 49 10.10 4.61 -2.94
C PRO A 49 8.93 5.45 -3.48
N ASP A 50 7.83 5.53 -2.73
CA ASP A 50 6.72 6.43 -3.01
C ASP A 50 7.11 7.84 -2.52
N PRO A 51 7.49 8.78 -3.41
CA PRO A 51 7.95 10.09 -3.00
C PRO A 51 6.73 10.93 -2.57
N VAL A 52 6.38 10.85 -1.28
CA VAL A 52 5.15 11.49 -0.77
C VAL A 52 5.26 13.01 -0.62
N VAL A 53 6.47 13.56 -0.69
CA VAL A 53 6.75 15.00 -0.63
C VAL A 53 7.99 15.27 -1.47
N ASP A 54 7.87 16.09 -2.52
CA ASP A 54 9.06 16.68 -3.17
C ASP A 54 9.93 17.31 -2.09
N ALA A 55 11.24 17.04 -2.06
CA ALA A 55 12.14 17.64 -1.07
C ALA A 55 12.01 19.18 -1.03
N ASP A 56 11.61 19.78 -2.15
CA ASP A 56 11.38 21.20 -2.33
C ASP A 56 9.97 21.68 -1.96
N TYR A 57 9.05 20.81 -1.51
CA TYR A 57 7.71 21.23 -1.07
C TYR A 57 7.79 22.23 0.08
N TYR A 58 8.70 22.02 1.03
CA TYR A 58 9.00 22.97 2.10
C TYR A 58 9.60 24.27 1.58
N ARG A 59 10.49 24.21 0.58
CA ARG A 59 11.09 25.38 -0.06
C ARG A 59 10.03 26.21 -0.78
N LYS A 60 9.16 25.55 -1.52
CA LYS A 60 8.05 26.14 -2.27
C LYS A 60 7.03 26.79 -1.34
N GLY A 61 6.73 26.18 -0.19
CA GLY A 61 5.86 26.79 0.83
C GLY A 61 6.42 28.09 1.43
N ILE A 62 7.74 28.16 1.65
CA ILE A 62 8.42 29.38 2.12
C ILE A 62 8.49 30.45 1.03
N GLU A 63 8.78 30.06 -0.21
CA GLU A 63 8.85 30.98 -1.35
C GLU A 63 7.50 31.56 -1.76
N ILE A 64 6.41 30.82 -1.57
CA ILE A 64 5.04 31.34 -1.75
C ILE A 64 4.78 32.50 -0.79
N ASN A 65 5.21 32.43 0.48
CA ASN A 65 5.08 33.56 1.41
C ASN A 65 5.87 34.79 0.94
N LYS A 66 7.10 34.59 0.46
CA LYS A 66 7.97 35.69 0.01
C LYS A 66 7.49 36.34 -1.30
N THR A 67 6.89 35.56 -2.19
CA THR A 67 6.30 36.07 -3.44
C THR A 67 4.92 36.70 -3.23
N LEU A 68 4.15 36.25 -2.22
CA LEU A 68 2.91 36.90 -1.78
C LEU A 68 3.19 38.26 -1.13
N GLU A 69 4.25 38.37 -0.34
CA GLU A 69 4.68 39.64 0.28
C GLU A 69 5.04 40.71 -0.77
N GLY A 70 5.61 40.31 -1.91
CA GLY A 70 5.87 41.18 -3.06
C GLY A 70 4.68 41.42 -4.00
N ARG A 71 3.57 40.69 -3.84
CA ARG A 71 2.33 40.83 -4.64
C ARG A 71 1.15 41.39 -3.84
N HIS A 72 1.41 41.97 -2.66
CA HIS A 72 0.39 42.47 -1.74
C HIS A 72 -0.40 43.69 -2.24
N ASP A 73 -0.10 44.24 -3.42
CA ASP A 73 -0.85 45.39 -3.97
C ASP A 73 -2.19 45.02 -4.63
N GLY A 74 -2.51 43.72 -4.79
CA GLY A 74 -3.70 43.31 -5.56
C GLY A 74 -4.42 42.02 -5.15
N LEU A 75 -3.96 41.31 -4.12
CA LEU A 75 -4.52 40.00 -3.74
C LEU A 75 -5.00 40.04 -2.29
N VAL A 76 -6.20 40.57 -2.06
CA VAL A 76 -6.87 40.44 -0.76
C VAL A 76 -7.09 38.95 -0.46
N PRO A 77 -6.88 38.49 0.80
CA PRO A 77 -7.10 37.08 1.17
C PRO A 77 -8.47 36.58 0.72
N ALA A 78 -8.60 35.32 0.30
CA ALA A 78 -9.84 34.79 -0.28
C ALA A 78 -11.07 34.97 0.64
N ILE A 79 -10.85 34.94 1.97
CA ILE A 79 -11.87 35.21 2.99
C ILE A 79 -12.31 36.68 3.00
N GLN A 80 -11.39 37.62 2.74
CA GLN A 80 -11.64 39.06 2.69
C GLN A 80 -12.15 39.52 1.31
N GLY A 81 -11.74 38.85 0.23
CA GLY A 81 -12.14 39.15 -1.15
C GLY A 81 -13.58 38.77 -1.50
N ARG A 82 -14.18 37.80 -0.80
CA ARG A 82 -15.51 37.28 -1.16
C ARG A 82 -16.63 38.33 -1.08
N ASN A 83 -16.49 39.34 -0.21
CA ASN A 83 -17.48 40.40 -0.02
C ASN A 83 -17.04 41.76 -0.61
N HIS A 84 -15.76 41.94 -0.94
CA HIS A 84 -15.22 43.21 -1.44
C HIS A 84 -15.35 43.36 -2.96
N ALA A 85 -15.48 42.26 -3.71
CA ALA A 85 -15.74 42.28 -5.15
C ALA A 85 -17.10 42.92 -5.53
N ALA A 86 -18.06 42.92 -4.61
CA ALA A 86 -19.42 43.45 -4.84
C ALA A 86 -19.58 44.94 -4.49
N THR A 87 -18.62 45.56 -3.76
CA THR A 87 -18.78 46.90 -3.19
C THR A 87 -17.78 47.94 -3.70
N GLY A 88 -16.73 47.53 -4.43
CA GLY A 88 -15.83 48.45 -5.15
C GLY A 88 -14.94 49.36 -4.29
N ILE A 89 -15.11 49.35 -2.97
CA ILE A 89 -14.30 50.14 -2.04
C ILE A 89 -13.01 49.39 -1.66
N LYS A 90 -11.86 50.04 -1.88
CA LYS A 90 -10.58 49.56 -1.40
C LYS A 90 -10.53 49.76 0.13
N PRO A 91 -10.10 48.76 0.93
CA PRO A 91 -9.88 48.98 2.35
C PRO A 91 -8.73 49.97 2.54
N SER A 92 -8.97 51.06 3.27
CA SER A 92 -7.94 51.98 3.72
C SER A 92 -7.17 51.33 4.87
N GLN A 93 -5.88 51.13 4.68
CA GLN A 93 -4.98 50.53 5.67
C GLN A 93 -4.58 51.58 6.73
N PRO A 94 -4.64 51.27 8.05
CA PRO A 94 -3.97 52.08 9.07
C PRO A 94 -2.45 51.90 9.03
#